data_AF-A0A7Y6XZR7-F1
#
_entry.id   AF-A0A7Y6XZR7-F1
#
_cell.length_a   1.000
_cell.length_b   1.000
_cell.length_c   1.000
_cell.angle_alpha   90.00
_cell.angle_beta   90.00
_cell.angle_gamma   90.00
#
_symmetry.space_group_name_H-M   'P 1'
#
loop_
_entity.id
_entity.type
_entity.pdbx_description
1 polymer ?
#
loop_
_entity_poly.entity_id
_entity_poly.type
_entity_poly.pdbx_seq_one_letter_code
_entity_poly.pdbx_strand_id
1 'polypeptide(L)'
;MIVSKGRVAALIFGIAIGSTGAAAGELASYEGTCLAPIAAYKEGLPELKGTDAMNADQKIVETTKMFRSVMTAFAEVQSCHQQMMEGEGASEKFASLYEGTRETSRVFDLVQGQFESQIEEMSAAALSGVAPAAGADSEADLEAESQTFNTMEILMDSYMALERSQELKKSLLKVSG
;
A
#
# COMPACT_ATOMS: atom_id res chain seq x y z
N MET A 1 -15.12 -72.48 -23.89
CA MET A 1 -13.77 -72.05 -24.30
C MET A 1 -13.77 -70.52 -24.32
N ILE A 2 -13.20 -69.87 -23.30
CA ILE A 2 -11.81 -69.34 -23.24
C ILE A 2 -11.63 -68.14 -24.19
N VAL A 3 -11.80 -66.88 -23.74
CA VAL A 3 -10.81 -65.90 -23.19
C VAL A 3 -10.53 -64.78 -24.20
N SER A 4 -10.77 -63.51 -23.83
CA SER A 4 -9.72 -62.45 -23.70
C SER A 4 -10.19 -61.02 -24.03
N LYS A 5 -10.17 -60.17 -22.98
CA LYS A 5 -9.52 -58.85 -22.87
C LYS A 5 -9.63 -57.83 -24.02
N GLY A 6 -10.23 -56.67 -23.70
CA GLY A 6 -9.96 -55.38 -24.33
C GLY A 6 -10.51 -54.24 -23.47
N ARG A 7 -9.66 -53.68 -22.62
CA ARG A 7 -10.00 -52.71 -21.55
C ARG A 7 -10.40 -51.35 -22.09
N VAL A 8 -11.52 -50.81 -21.59
CA VAL A 8 -11.79 -49.38 -21.48
C VAL A 8 -10.78 -48.80 -20.48
N ALA A 9 -9.81 -48.03 -20.96
CA ALA A 9 -8.97 -47.20 -20.10
C ALA A 9 -9.69 -45.86 -19.91
N ALA A 10 -10.51 -45.78 -18.86
CA ALA A 10 -10.82 -44.50 -18.22
C ALA A 10 -9.54 -44.04 -17.51
N LEU A 11 -8.94 -42.95 -17.99
CA LEU A 11 -7.88 -42.25 -17.25
C LEU A 11 -8.53 -41.53 -16.07
N ILE A 12 -8.57 -42.25 -14.94
CA ILE A 12 -8.79 -41.71 -13.62
C ILE A 12 -7.54 -40.91 -13.25
N PHE A 13 -7.60 -39.58 -13.35
CA PHE A 13 -6.69 -38.73 -12.57
C PHE A 13 -7.19 -38.77 -11.13
N GLY A 14 -6.67 -39.74 -10.37
CA GLY A 14 -6.93 -39.88 -8.95
C GLY A 14 -6.32 -38.70 -8.22
N ILE A 15 -7.17 -37.84 -7.65
CA ILE A 15 -6.77 -36.95 -6.56
C ILE A 15 -6.81 -37.83 -5.31
N ALA A 16 -5.63 -38.31 -4.92
CA ALA A 16 -5.43 -38.88 -3.60
C ALA A 16 -5.61 -37.76 -2.58
N ILE A 17 -6.66 -37.89 -1.78
CA ILE A 17 -7.01 -37.05 -0.64
C ILE A 17 -5.94 -37.28 0.43
N GLY A 18 -4.95 -36.38 0.47
CA GLY A 18 -4.09 -36.12 1.62
C GLY A 18 -4.30 -34.67 2.03
N SER A 19 -4.85 -34.46 3.22
CA SER A 19 -5.45 -33.22 3.73
C SER A 19 -4.44 -32.10 4.07
N THR A 20 -3.57 -31.74 3.13
CA THR A 20 -2.66 -30.59 3.25
C THR A 20 -2.80 -29.57 2.11
N GLY A 21 -3.77 -29.75 1.20
CA GLY A 21 -3.95 -28.91 0.00
C GLY A 21 -4.97 -27.78 0.11
N ALA A 22 -5.84 -27.76 1.13
CA ALA A 22 -6.86 -26.71 1.27
C ALA A 22 -6.22 -25.33 1.54
N ALA A 23 -5.26 -25.29 2.47
CA ALA A 23 -4.59 -24.05 2.87
C ALA A 23 -3.83 -23.37 1.71
N ALA A 24 -3.19 -24.14 0.81
CA ALA A 24 -2.45 -23.58 -0.31
C ALA A 24 -3.37 -23.00 -1.40
N GLY A 25 -4.53 -23.63 -1.65
CA GLY A 25 -5.53 -23.11 -2.59
C GLY A 25 -6.25 -21.88 -2.05
N GLU A 26 -6.52 -21.84 -0.74
CA GLU A 26 -7.17 -20.71 -0.09
C GLU A 26 -6.24 -19.49 0.00
N LEU A 27 -4.94 -19.69 0.28
CA LEU A 27 -3.94 -18.61 0.23
C LEU A 27 -3.82 -18.03 -1.17
N ALA A 28 -3.72 -18.85 -2.22
CA ALA A 28 -3.67 -18.36 -3.60
C ALA A 28 -4.93 -17.57 -4.00
N SER A 29 -6.11 -17.97 -3.48
CA SER A 29 -7.36 -17.24 -3.71
C SER A 29 -7.40 -15.90 -2.95
N TYR A 30 -6.84 -15.84 -1.73
CA TYR A 30 -6.71 -14.61 -0.92
C TYR A 30 -5.76 -13.61 -1.58
N GLU A 31 -4.56 -14.06 -1.98
CA GLU A 31 -3.55 -13.23 -2.63
C GLU A 31 -4.07 -12.64 -3.95
N GLY A 32 -4.84 -13.41 -4.72
CA GLY A 32 -5.45 -12.98 -5.97
C GLY A 32 -6.66 -12.05 -5.84
N THR A 33 -7.22 -11.89 -4.63
CA THR A 33 -8.44 -11.09 -4.39
C THR A 33 -8.20 -9.93 -3.42
N CYS A 34 -7.88 -10.21 -2.17
CA CYS A 34 -7.74 -9.16 -1.15
C CYS A 34 -6.39 -8.43 -1.18
N LEU A 35 -5.31 -9.06 -1.66
CA LEU A 35 -4.00 -8.38 -1.76
C LEU A 35 -3.74 -7.73 -3.12
N ALA A 36 -4.62 -7.93 -4.10
CA ALA A 36 -4.49 -7.35 -5.42
C ALA A 36 -4.31 -5.82 -5.42
N PRO A 37 -5.03 -5.02 -4.60
CA PRO A 37 -4.88 -3.57 -4.57
C PRO A 37 -3.47 -3.09 -4.18
N ILE A 38 -2.75 -3.86 -3.35
CA ILE A 38 -1.41 -3.49 -2.85
C ILE A 38 -0.28 -4.21 -3.58
N ALA A 39 -0.59 -5.04 -4.59
CA ALA A 39 0.41 -5.84 -5.30
C ALA A 39 1.50 -4.97 -5.96
N ALA A 40 1.13 -3.77 -6.41
CA ALA A 40 2.05 -2.80 -7.03
C ALA A 40 3.04 -2.16 -6.04
N TYR A 41 2.84 -2.31 -4.73
CA TYR A 41 3.61 -1.62 -3.69
C TYR A 41 4.52 -2.56 -2.89
N LYS A 42 4.59 -3.85 -3.26
CA LYS A 42 5.34 -4.88 -2.50
C LYS A 42 6.82 -4.54 -2.28
N GLU A 43 7.39 -3.74 -3.19
CA GLU A 43 8.78 -3.29 -3.18
C GLU A 43 8.94 -1.85 -2.68
N GLY A 44 7.83 -1.18 -2.32
CA GLY A 44 7.81 0.19 -1.83
C GLY A 44 6.93 1.14 -2.64
N LEU A 45 7.13 2.43 -2.45
CA LEU A 45 6.51 3.48 -3.25
C LEU A 45 7.01 3.40 -4.70
N PRO A 46 6.11 3.43 -5.69
CA PRO A 46 6.51 3.48 -7.08
C PRO A 46 7.28 4.77 -7.37
N GLU A 47 8.31 4.67 -8.20
CA GLU A 47 9.01 5.84 -8.70
C GLU A 47 8.06 6.74 -9.49
N LEU A 48 8.14 8.05 -9.22
CA LEU A 48 7.41 9.06 -9.98
C LEU A 48 8.12 9.27 -11.33
N LYS A 49 7.37 9.13 -12.42
CA LYS A 49 7.91 9.39 -13.77
C LYS A 49 8.04 10.90 -14.01
N GLY A 50 9.17 11.32 -14.57
CA GLY A 50 9.40 12.71 -14.97
C GLY A 50 9.76 13.65 -13.82
N THR A 51 10.24 13.13 -12.69
CA THR A 51 10.68 13.89 -11.52
C THR A 51 11.81 14.86 -11.82
N ASP A 52 12.67 14.58 -12.79
CA ASP A 52 13.79 15.47 -13.15
C ASP A 52 13.34 16.87 -13.62
N ALA A 53 12.12 16.98 -14.14
CA ALA A 53 11.54 18.25 -14.58
C ALA A 53 10.73 18.97 -13.50
N MET A 54 10.51 18.35 -12.34
CA MET A 54 9.70 18.89 -11.25
C MET A 54 10.55 19.67 -10.24
N ASN A 55 10.04 20.81 -9.78
CA ASN A 55 10.62 21.50 -8.63
C ASN A 55 10.31 20.75 -7.32
N ALA A 56 10.91 21.17 -6.20
CA ALA A 56 10.77 20.47 -4.91
C ALA A 56 9.30 20.38 -4.46
N ASP A 57 8.53 21.47 -4.55
CA ASP A 57 7.11 21.50 -4.19
C ASP A 57 6.29 20.52 -5.03
N GLN A 58 6.52 20.47 -6.35
CA GLN A 58 5.84 19.54 -7.25
C GLN A 58 6.17 18.09 -6.92
N LYS A 59 7.44 17.78 -6.60
CA LYS A 59 7.85 16.44 -6.17
C LYS A 59 7.13 16.05 -4.87
N ILE A 60 7.04 16.97 -3.90
CA ILE A 60 6.32 16.73 -2.64
C ILE A 60 4.84 16.43 -2.92
N VAL A 61 4.17 17.27 -3.72
CA VAL A 61 2.75 17.10 -4.06
C VAL A 61 2.48 15.76 -4.74
N GLU A 62 3.27 15.39 -5.76
CA GLU A 62 3.07 14.14 -6.49
C GLU A 62 3.40 12.91 -5.64
N THR A 63 4.41 13.00 -4.76
CA THR A 63 4.75 11.93 -3.82
C THR A 63 3.61 11.73 -2.81
N THR A 64 3.06 12.82 -2.26
CA THR A 64 1.92 12.79 -1.35
C THR A 64 0.65 12.26 -2.02
N LYS A 65 0.40 12.58 -3.29
CA LYS A 65 -0.70 11.98 -4.07
C LYS A 65 -0.52 10.48 -4.23
N MET A 66 0.68 10.01 -4.58
CA MET A 66 0.99 8.58 -4.68
C MET A 66 0.75 7.89 -3.33
N PHE A 67 1.23 8.47 -2.24
CA PHE A 67 1.03 7.92 -0.90
C PHE A 67 -0.46 7.83 -0.51
N ARG A 68 -1.28 8.80 -0.92
CA ARG A 68 -2.75 8.72 -0.74
C ARG A 68 -3.37 7.59 -1.53
N SER A 69 -2.94 7.36 -2.77
CA SER A 69 -3.39 6.21 -3.57
C SER A 69 -3.03 4.88 -2.89
N VAL A 70 -1.85 4.82 -2.26
CA VAL A 70 -1.46 3.66 -1.44
C VAL A 70 -2.41 3.50 -0.25
N MET A 71 -2.66 4.56 0.53
CA MET A 71 -3.61 4.49 1.66
C MET A 71 -5.00 4.00 1.24
N THR A 72 -5.51 4.46 0.09
CA THR A 72 -6.78 3.96 -0.46
C THR A 72 -6.73 2.46 -0.76
N ALA A 73 -5.67 1.98 -1.41
CA ALA A 73 -5.50 0.56 -1.68
C ALA A 73 -5.47 -0.27 -0.38
N PHE A 74 -4.80 0.23 0.67
CA PHE A 74 -4.79 -0.43 1.98
C PHE A 74 -6.18 -0.48 2.65
N ALA A 75 -6.98 0.59 2.50
CA ALA A 75 -8.36 0.59 2.98
C ALA A 75 -9.22 -0.46 2.25
N GLU A 76 -8.98 -0.67 0.94
CA GLU A 76 -9.65 -1.73 0.17
C GLU A 76 -9.26 -3.14 0.68
N VAL A 77 -7.98 -3.38 0.97
CA VAL A 77 -7.53 -4.64 1.60
C VAL A 77 -8.23 -4.86 2.93
N GLN A 78 -8.30 -3.82 3.78
CA GLN A 78 -8.97 -3.92 5.08
C GLN A 78 -10.46 -4.25 4.94
N SER A 79 -11.15 -3.61 3.98
CA SER A 79 -12.55 -3.90 3.70
C SER A 79 -12.75 -5.35 3.22
N CYS A 80 -11.89 -5.84 2.32
CA CYS A 80 -11.93 -7.22 1.84
C CYS A 80 -11.70 -8.23 2.97
N HIS A 81 -10.72 -7.94 3.85
CA HIS A 81 -10.44 -8.76 5.02
C HIS A 81 -11.63 -8.82 5.99
N GLN A 82 -12.25 -7.68 6.27
CA GLN A 82 -13.43 -7.61 7.14
C GLN A 82 -14.61 -8.42 6.56
N GLN A 83 -14.88 -8.30 5.25
CA GLN A 83 -15.93 -9.08 4.60
C GLN A 83 -15.69 -10.59 4.69
N MET A 84 -14.44 -11.03 4.62
CA MET A 84 -14.12 -12.46 4.76
C MET A 84 -14.19 -12.97 6.20
N MET A 85 -13.89 -12.12 7.18
CA MET A 85 -14.10 -12.43 8.60
C MET A 85 -15.58 -12.56 8.96
N GLU A 86 -16.45 -11.79 8.30
CA GLU A 86 -17.90 -11.78 8.51
C GLU A 86 -18.64 -12.88 7.71
N GLY A 87 -17.97 -13.54 6.76
CA GLY A 87 -18.55 -14.57 5.90
C GLY A 87 -18.53 -15.99 6.48
N GLU A 88 -19.34 -16.87 5.89
CA GLU A 88 -19.30 -18.31 6.20
C GLU A 88 -17.93 -18.92 5.85
N GLY A 89 -17.37 -19.72 6.77
CA GLY A 89 -16.04 -20.34 6.60
C GLY A 89 -14.85 -19.48 7.06
N ALA A 90 -15.06 -18.37 7.78
CA ALA A 90 -13.98 -17.53 8.31
C ALA A 90 -12.93 -18.32 9.14
N SER A 91 -13.38 -19.31 9.92
CA SER A 91 -12.50 -20.17 10.71
C SER A 91 -11.58 -21.06 9.86
N GLU A 92 -12.04 -21.48 8.68
CA GLU A 92 -11.26 -22.31 7.76
C GLU A 92 -10.19 -21.48 7.04
N LYS A 93 -10.46 -20.19 6.85
CA LYS A 93 -9.57 -19.22 6.18
C LYS A 93 -8.63 -18.49 7.13
N PHE A 94 -8.64 -18.80 8.43
CA PHE A 94 -7.90 -18.05 9.46
C PHE A 94 -6.39 -17.93 9.15
N ALA A 95 -5.76 -18.99 8.65
CA ALA A 95 -4.35 -18.97 8.28
C ALA A 95 -4.05 -18.00 7.12
N SER A 96 -4.88 -18.01 6.06
CA SER A 96 -4.73 -17.10 4.91
C SER A 96 -5.03 -15.65 5.30
N LEU A 97 -6.01 -15.43 6.17
CA LEU A 97 -6.32 -14.12 6.75
C LEU A 97 -5.12 -13.57 7.55
N TYR A 98 -4.54 -14.41 8.41
CA TYR A 98 -3.39 -14.04 9.22
C TYR A 98 -2.15 -13.66 8.37
N GLU A 99 -1.77 -14.54 7.43
CA GLU A 99 -0.65 -14.27 6.52
C GLU A 99 -0.92 -13.05 5.63
N GLY A 100 -2.17 -12.89 5.17
CA GLY A 100 -2.62 -11.72 4.43
C GLY A 100 -2.44 -10.41 5.19
N THR A 101 -2.84 -10.36 6.46
CA THR A 101 -2.67 -9.16 7.29
C THR A 101 -1.22 -8.89 7.62
N ARG A 102 -0.41 -9.94 7.80
CA ARG A 102 1.03 -9.81 7.99
C ARG A 102 1.71 -9.20 6.77
N GLU A 103 1.40 -9.70 5.57
CA GLU A 103 1.95 -9.15 4.32
C GLU A 103 1.47 -7.71 4.09
N THR A 104 0.19 -7.44 4.34
CA THR A 104 -0.38 -6.08 4.28
C THR A 104 0.39 -5.15 5.21
N SER A 105 0.57 -5.51 6.48
CA SER A 105 1.32 -4.69 7.44
C SER A 105 2.77 -4.47 7.02
N ARG A 106 3.45 -5.52 6.50
CA ARG A 106 4.82 -5.42 6.00
C ARG A 106 4.94 -4.41 4.85
N VAL A 107 4.04 -4.48 3.87
CA VAL A 107 4.04 -3.57 2.72
C VAL A 107 3.70 -2.15 3.16
N PHE A 108 2.76 -2.00 4.10
CA PHE A 108 2.38 -0.69 4.62
C PHE A 108 3.56 0.00 5.31
N ASP A 109 4.27 -0.72 6.16
CA ASP A 109 5.42 -0.21 6.91
C ASP A 109 6.56 0.22 5.98
N LEU A 110 6.80 -0.56 4.93
CA LEU A 110 7.79 -0.22 3.91
C LEU A 110 7.43 1.08 3.19
N VAL A 111 6.19 1.21 2.69
CA VAL A 111 5.74 2.39 1.96
C VAL A 111 5.71 3.61 2.89
N GLN A 112 5.20 3.47 4.10
CA GLN A 112 5.13 4.55 5.08
C GLN A 112 6.52 5.09 5.41
N GLY A 113 7.49 4.21 5.69
CA GLY A 113 8.86 4.63 6.01
C GLY A 113 9.56 5.28 4.81
N GLN A 114 9.31 4.80 3.58
CA GLN A 114 9.83 5.45 2.38
C GLN A 114 9.20 6.82 2.14
N PHE A 115 7.89 6.96 2.36
CA PHE A 115 7.21 8.25 2.24
C PHE A 115 7.78 9.28 3.23
N GLU A 116 7.90 8.90 4.50
CA GLU A 116 8.46 9.74 5.56
C GLU A 116 9.88 10.21 5.20
N SER A 117 10.76 9.28 4.84
CA SER A 117 12.14 9.61 4.43
C SER A 117 12.20 10.54 3.21
N GLN A 118 11.36 10.32 2.20
CA GLN A 118 11.35 11.15 0.99
C GLN A 118 10.82 12.57 1.28
N ILE A 119 9.78 12.69 2.10
CA ILE A 119 9.24 14.01 2.50
C ILE A 119 10.26 14.76 3.34
N GLU A 120 10.96 14.11 4.26
CA GLU A 120 12.03 14.75 5.05
C GLU A 120 13.15 15.29 4.15
N GLU A 121 13.65 14.48 3.21
CA GLU A 121 14.69 14.89 2.27
C GLU A 121 14.24 16.07 1.39
N MET A 122 13.04 15.98 0.81
CA MET A 122 12.50 17.05 -0.02
C MET A 122 12.16 18.31 0.78
N SER A 123 11.76 18.19 2.05
CA SER A 123 11.45 19.33 2.93
C SER A 123 12.70 20.16 3.21
N ALA A 124 13.83 19.51 3.47
CA ALA A 124 15.10 20.20 3.67
C ALA A 124 15.52 20.97 2.40
N ALA A 125 15.35 20.35 1.22
CA ALA A 125 15.62 20.99 -0.06
C ALA A 125 14.68 22.19 -0.33
N ALA A 126 13.37 22.00 -0.12
CA ALA A 126 12.37 23.04 -0.34
C ALA A 126 12.59 24.25 0.58
N LEU A 127 12.82 24.01 1.88
CA LEU A 127 13.04 25.08 2.85
C LEU A 127 14.39 25.79 2.68
N SER A 128 15.42 25.11 2.17
CA SER A 128 16.72 25.75 1.88
C SER A 128 16.67 26.79 0.76
N GLY A 129 15.68 26.68 -0.14
CA GLY A 129 15.49 27.60 -1.27
C GLY A 129 14.65 28.84 -0.93
N VAL A 130 14.08 28.89 0.28
CA VAL A 130 13.17 29.95 0.70
C VAL A 130 13.89 30.89 1.67
N ALA A 131 14.25 32.09 1.19
CA ALA A 131 14.89 33.11 2.04
C ALA A 131 13.85 33.76 2.97
N PRO A 132 14.16 33.98 4.27
CA PRO A 132 13.27 34.73 5.14
C PRO A 132 13.15 36.17 4.63
N ALA A 133 11.91 36.64 4.46
CA ALA A 133 11.62 38.01 4.06
C ALA A 133 12.23 39.00 5.07
N ALA A 134 13.03 39.95 4.59
CA ALA A 134 13.85 40.82 5.42
C ALA A 134 13.09 42.06 5.96
N GLY A 135 11.79 42.18 5.69
CA GLY A 135 10.95 43.28 6.14
C GLY A 135 10.19 43.96 4.99
N ALA A 136 8.97 44.40 5.30
CA ALA A 136 7.95 44.85 4.35
C ALA A 136 8.36 46.11 3.58
N ASP A 137 8.32 46.03 2.24
CA ASP A 137 7.71 47.03 1.33
C ASP A 137 8.10 46.82 -0.15
N SER A 138 8.76 45.71 -0.52
CA SER A 138 8.99 45.37 -1.93
C SER A 138 8.08 44.24 -2.44
N GLU A 139 7.60 44.34 -3.69
CA GLU A 139 6.82 43.26 -4.34
C GLU A 139 7.57 41.92 -4.34
N ALA A 140 8.91 41.95 -4.35
CA ALA A 140 9.76 40.78 -4.26
C ALA A 140 9.69 40.09 -2.89
N ASP A 141 9.50 40.85 -1.81
CA ASP A 141 9.33 40.28 -0.46
C ASP A 141 7.96 39.62 -0.31
N LEU A 142 6.89 40.20 -0.89
CA LEU A 142 5.56 39.59 -0.88
C LEU A 142 5.50 38.28 -1.68
N GLU A 143 6.21 38.20 -2.82
CA GLU A 143 6.30 36.96 -3.61
C GLU A 143 7.09 35.88 -2.86
N ALA A 144 8.18 36.26 -2.18
CA ALA A 144 8.98 35.35 -1.35
C ALA A 144 8.18 34.84 -0.12
N GLU A 145 7.43 35.71 0.55
CA GLU A 145 6.53 35.33 1.65
C GLU A 145 5.41 34.38 1.17
N SER A 146 4.81 34.68 0.02
CA SER A 146 3.78 33.84 -0.61
C SER A 146 4.33 32.45 -0.96
N GLN A 147 5.53 32.38 -1.54
CA GLN A 147 6.20 31.12 -1.86
C GLN A 147 6.51 30.32 -0.59
N THR A 148 7.03 30.98 0.47
CA THR A 148 7.25 30.37 1.79
C THR A 148 5.98 29.74 2.32
N PHE A 149 4.88 30.48 2.31
CA PHE A 149 3.61 30.03 2.84
C PHE A 149 3.08 28.81 2.06
N ASN A 150 3.15 28.85 0.74
CA ASN A 150 2.73 27.75 -0.11
C ASN A 150 3.55 26.47 0.15
N THR A 151 4.89 26.58 0.25
CA THR A 151 5.75 25.44 0.58
C THR A 151 5.41 24.86 1.96
N MET A 152 5.13 25.70 2.97
CA MET A 152 4.70 25.21 4.28
C MET A 152 3.35 24.49 4.22
N GLU A 153 2.37 25.00 3.48
CA GLU A 153 1.06 24.36 3.32
C GLU A 153 1.20 22.97 2.68
N ILE A 154 2.02 22.85 1.64
CA ILE A 154 2.33 21.58 0.96
C ILE A 154 2.98 20.58 1.92
N LEU A 155 3.93 21.03 2.75
CA LEU A 155 4.57 20.18 3.75
C LEU A 155 3.58 19.75 4.83
N MET A 156 2.76 20.65 5.35
CA MET A 156 1.71 20.32 6.32
C MET A 156 0.72 19.29 5.76
N ASP A 157 0.28 19.46 4.52
CA ASP A 157 -0.62 18.51 3.83
C ASP A 157 0.00 17.10 3.72
N SER A 158 1.31 17.05 3.50
CA SER A 158 2.08 15.80 3.40
C SER A 158 2.23 15.11 4.76
N TYR A 159 2.54 15.87 5.82
CA TYR A 159 2.60 15.33 7.18
C TYR A 159 1.22 14.90 7.71
N MET A 160 0.13 15.59 7.35
CA MET A 160 -1.23 15.13 7.67
C MET A 160 -1.55 13.79 6.98
N ALA A 161 -1.03 13.54 5.78
CA ALA A 161 -1.18 12.23 5.14
C ALA A 161 -0.43 11.13 5.92
N LEU A 162 0.78 11.42 6.41
CA LEU A 162 1.56 10.51 7.26
C LEU A 162 0.85 10.23 8.60
N GLU A 163 0.24 11.23 9.23
CA GLU A 163 -0.53 11.04 10.45
C GLU A 163 -1.74 10.12 10.21
N ARG A 164 -2.48 10.35 9.12
CA ARG A 164 -3.61 9.49 8.73
C ARG A 164 -3.17 8.05 8.45
N SER A 165 -1.99 7.85 7.88
CA SER A 165 -1.45 6.51 7.63
C SER A 165 -1.17 5.76 8.94
N GLN A 166 -0.69 6.46 9.98
CA GLN A 166 -0.50 5.86 11.31
C GLN A 166 -1.82 5.37 11.91
N GLU A 167 -2.91 6.12 11.73
CA GLU A 167 -4.24 5.69 12.18
C GLU A 167 -4.75 4.46 11.41
N LEU A 168 -4.51 4.40 10.09
CA LEU A 168 -4.84 3.22 9.28
C LEU A 168 -4.03 1.98 9.71
N LYS A 169 -2.74 2.13 10.02
CA LYS A 169 -1.90 1.05 10.56
C LYS A 169 -2.46 0.51 11.88
N LYS A 170 -2.86 1.39 12.80
CA LYS A 170 -3.47 0.99 14.07
C LYS A 170 -4.76 0.20 13.86
N SER A 171 -5.55 0.53 12.85
CA SER A 171 -6.80 -0.18 12.55
C SER A 171 -6.53 -1.58 11.97
N LEU A 172 -5.52 -1.74 11.10
CA LEU A 172 -5.09 -3.04 10.55
C LEU A 172 -4.66 -4.02 11.65
N LEU A 173 -3.93 -3.52 12.66
CA LEU A 173 -3.51 -4.33 13.82
C LEU A 173 -4.67 -4.79 14.71
N LYS A 174 -5.80 -4.07 14.72
CA LYS A 174 -6.99 -4.45 15.49
C LYS A 174 -7.82 -5.54 14.81
N VAL A 175 -7.71 -5.68 13.49
CA VAL A 175 -8.43 -6.71 12.74
C VAL A 175 -7.71 -8.08 12.84
N SER A 176 -6.43 -8.08 13.22
CA SER A 176 -5.57 -9.28 13.27
C SER A 176 -5.34 -9.89 14.66
N GLY A 177 -5.90 -9.30 15.72
CA GLY A 177 -5.77 -9.77 17.11
C GLY A 177 -7.13 -10.05 17.76
#